data_AF-A0A0P7BVU9-F1
#
_entry.id   AF-A0A0P7BVU9-F1
#
_cell.length_a   1.000
_cell.length_b   1.000
_cell.length_c   1.000
_cell.angle_alpha   90.00
_cell.angle_beta   90.00
_cell.angle_gamma   90.00
#
_symmetry.space_group_name_H-M   'P 1'
#
loop_
_entity.id
_entity.type
_entity.pdbx_description
1 polymer ?
#
loop_
_entity_poly.entity_id
_entity_poly.type
_entity_poly.pdbx_seq_one_letter_code
_entity_poly.pdbx_strand_id
1 'polypeptide(L)'
;MRLFSRPSRALLAAALALPLAIGAAAVATPAANAASPAGGSFSALTYNIAGLPEALSSAETPRAESTTTIGQRLGPYDIVQVQEDFNYHSYLYDGDTTHAYRTPTSGGVPFGSGLNTLSKVSYSDLDRVTWDDCSTFDSADCLTPKGFTFKRIRLGEGVYVDFYNLHADAGTTSADTSARASNLSQLASYISSHSAGNAVVVMGDTNARYTRTGDTIAAFAAANGLTDAWVKLERGGVAPATGSTALVCDEAAPTDTCEVVDKVLYRSSSFVTLNATGYANRNADFLNSAGVMLSDHFPIAVDFSWTRNSAYQASDQFGGSGGTAYTDINAIPAGATVSTVRLRSGSRVDQVGLTLTNGTTLNHGGTGGTAQSLTLGSGEYLTSVYLCSGVKDSSTRVFYTRFTTNLGRTLAGGATTSTCVTYTAPSGWQIAGFHGRAATENDKIGVFYTQR
;
A
#
# COMPACT_ATOMS: atom_id res chain seq x y z
N MET A 1 -57.09 -33.77 61.34
CA MET A 1 -55.83 -34.50 61.08
C MET A 1 -55.44 -34.21 59.63
N ARG A 2 -54.20 -33.74 59.41
CA ARG A 2 -53.68 -32.97 58.27
C ARG A 2 -54.02 -33.54 56.88
N LEU A 3 -54.27 -32.69 55.87
CA LEU A 3 -53.61 -32.81 54.55
C LEU A 3 -53.80 -31.55 53.65
N PHE A 4 -52.70 -30.80 53.49
CA PHE A 4 -52.15 -30.11 52.31
C PHE A 4 -52.98 -29.18 51.40
N SER A 5 -52.66 -27.88 51.49
CA SER A 5 -52.83 -26.88 50.42
C SER A 5 -51.59 -26.86 49.49
N ARG A 6 -51.81 -26.95 48.18
CA ARG A 6 -50.77 -26.78 47.13
C ARG A 6 -50.30 -25.33 47.03
N PRO A 7 -48.99 -25.05 46.87
CA PRO A 7 -48.52 -23.77 46.36
C PRO A 7 -48.09 -23.85 44.89
N SER A 8 -48.27 -22.70 44.25
CA SER A 8 -47.98 -22.32 42.87
C SER A 8 -46.52 -22.54 42.49
N ARG A 9 -46.26 -23.13 41.32
CA ARG A 9 -44.92 -23.19 40.71
C ARG A 9 -44.63 -21.87 40.01
N ALA A 10 -43.72 -21.07 40.57
CA ALA A 10 -43.00 -20.04 39.85
C ALA A 10 -41.81 -20.69 39.13
N LEU A 11 -41.73 -20.50 37.81
CA LEU A 11 -40.57 -20.88 36.99
C LEU A 11 -39.47 -19.83 37.19
N LEU A 12 -38.38 -20.19 37.87
CA LEU A 12 -37.13 -19.42 37.82
C LEU A 12 -36.44 -19.70 36.48
N ALA A 13 -36.28 -18.66 35.65
CA ALA A 13 -35.36 -18.67 34.53
C ALA A 13 -33.95 -18.42 35.05
N ALA A 14 -33.07 -19.42 34.93
CA ALA A 14 -31.64 -19.27 35.17
C ALA A 14 -30.98 -18.66 33.92
N ALA A 15 -30.60 -17.39 33.99
CA ALA A 15 -29.74 -16.77 32.98
C ALA A 15 -28.29 -17.24 33.21
N LEU A 16 -27.76 -18.09 32.33
CA LEU A 16 -26.33 -18.34 32.25
C LEU A 16 -25.66 -17.14 31.59
N ALA A 17 -24.94 -16.35 32.38
CA ALA A 17 -23.98 -15.39 31.86
C ALA A 17 -22.72 -16.14 31.40
N LEU A 18 -22.52 -16.28 30.08
CA LEU A 18 -21.22 -16.65 29.54
C LEU A 18 -20.31 -15.41 29.56
N PRO A 19 -19.08 -15.51 30.08
CA PRO A 19 -18.11 -14.43 29.94
C PRO A 19 -17.68 -14.34 28.46
N LEU A 20 -17.88 -13.17 27.84
CA LEU A 20 -17.20 -12.83 26.59
C LEU A 20 -15.71 -12.77 26.89
N ALA A 21 -14.98 -13.82 26.52
CA ALA A 21 -13.54 -13.75 26.38
C ALA A 21 -13.23 -12.89 25.15
N ILE A 22 -12.97 -11.60 25.38
CA ILE A 22 -12.33 -10.74 24.39
C ILE A 22 -10.93 -11.30 24.20
N GLY A 23 -10.74 -12.07 23.14
CA GLY A 23 -9.42 -12.52 22.72
C GLY A 23 -8.59 -11.29 22.41
N ALA A 24 -7.68 -10.92 23.31
CA ALA A 24 -6.63 -9.96 23.00
C ALA A 24 -5.78 -10.59 21.89
N ALA A 25 -5.97 -10.11 20.66
CA ALA A 25 -5.01 -10.37 19.59
C ALA A 25 -3.67 -9.85 20.11
N ALA A 26 -2.72 -10.76 20.36
CA ALA A 26 -1.36 -10.40 20.70
C ALA A 26 -0.81 -9.63 19.50
N VAL A 27 -0.80 -8.30 19.59
CA VAL A 27 -0.04 -7.45 18.68
C VAL A 27 1.41 -7.80 18.95
N ALA A 28 1.99 -8.67 18.13
CA ALA A 28 3.42 -8.94 18.17
C ALA A 28 4.12 -7.60 17.98
N THR A 29 4.76 -7.11 19.04
CA THR A 29 5.68 -5.98 18.93
C THR A 29 6.79 -6.44 17.98
N PRO A 30 7.02 -5.76 16.85
CA PRO A 30 8.12 -6.11 15.96
C PRO A 30 9.40 -6.12 16.80
N ALA A 31 10.18 -7.20 16.72
CA ALA A 31 11.47 -7.25 17.38
C ALA A 31 12.32 -6.11 16.83
N ALA A 32 12.65 -5.13 17.66
CA ALA A 32 13.24 -3.85 17.26
C ALA A 32 14.70 -3.91 16.77
N ASN A 33 15.14 -5.04 16.20
CA ASN A 33 16.53 -5.33 15.84
C ASN A 33 16.70 -6.35 14.68
N ALA A 34 15.69 -6.63 13.84
CA ALA A 34 15.97 -7.49 12.69
C ALA A 34 16.70 -6.67 11.62
N ALA A 35 17.75 -7.24 11.02
CA ALA A 35 18.48 -6.52 9.98
C ALA A 35 17.57 -6.30 8.76
N SER A 36 17.58 -5.09 8.22
CA SER A 36 16.84 -4.76 7.00
C SER A 36 17.32 -5.67 5.84
N PRO A 37 16.43 -6.49 5.24
CA PRO A 37 16.84 -7.50 4.27
C PRO A 37 17.55 -6.87 3.06
N ALA A 38 18.52 -7.58 2.51
CA ALA A 38 19.32 -7.10 1.37
C ALA A 38 18.57 -7.18 0.04
N GLY A 39 17.55 -8.03 -0.05
CA GLY A 39 16.77 -8.26 -1.25
C GLY A 39 15.81 -9.43 -1.08
N GLY A 40 15.06 -9.72 -2.13
CA GLY A 40 14.13 -10.84 -2.19
C GLY A 40 13.35 -10.85 -3.49
N SER A 41 12.25 -11.59 -3.50
CA SER A 41 11.31 -11.65 -4.60
C SER A 41 9.88 -11.68 -4.08
N PHE A 42 8.94 -11.27 -4.93
CA PHE A 42 7.50 -11.45 -4.69
C PHE A 42 6.79 -11.58 -6.03
N SER A 43 5.66 -12.27 -6.03
CA SER A 43 4.75 -12.40 -7.17
C SER A 43 3.53 -11.49 -6.96
N ALA A 44 3.08 -10.83 -8.02
CA ALA A 44 1.91 -9.96 -8.00
C ALA A 44 0.89 -10.39 -9.06
N LEU A 45 -0.40 -10.26 -8.74
CA LEU A 45 -1.52 -10.51 -9.67
C LEU A 45 -2.48 -9.33 -9.65
N THR A 46 -2.79 -8.77 -10.82
CA THR A 46 -3.96 -7.90 -10.98
C THR A 46 -5.08 -8.62 -11.72
N TYR A 47 -6.31 -8.47 -11.23
CA TYR A 47 -7.46 -9.13 -11.84
C TYR A 47 -8.76 -8.37 -11.60
N ASN A 48 -9.39 -7.86 -12.66
CA ASN A 48 -10.81 -7.50 -12.61
C ASN A 48 -11.64 -8.79 -12.51
N ILE A 49 -12.37 -8.96 -11.41
CA ILE A 49 -13.10 -10.20 -11.10
C ILE A 49 -14.60 -10.16 -11.43
N ALA A 50 -15.06 -9.08 -12.09
CA ALA A 50 -16.44 -8.90 -12.54
C ALA A 50 -17.49 -9.18 -11.45
N GLY A 51 -17.27 -8.68 -10.23
CA GLY A 51 -18.10 -8.93 -9.06
C GLY A 51 -19.33 -8.02 -8.92
N LEU A 52 -19.81 -7.43 -10.02
CA LEU A 52 -21.12 -6.77 -10.10
C LEU A 52 -22.27 -7.76 -9.82
N PRO A 53 -23.45 -7.31 -9.34
CA PRO A 53 -24.64 -8.17 -9.22
C PRO A 53 -24.87 -8.99 -10.50
N GLU A 54 -25.30 -10.25 -10.38
CA GLU A 54 -25.40 -11.20 -11.50
C GLU A 54 -26.06 -10.59 -12.75
N ALA A 55 -27.18 -9.89 -12.58
CA ALA A 55 -27.94 -9.29 -13.68
C ALA A 55 -27.24 -8.08 -14.37
N LEU A 56 -26.15 -7.58 -13.79
CA LEU A 56 -25.38 -6.42 -14.25
C LEU A 56 -23.96 -6.79 -14.67
N SER A 57 -23.52 -8.03 -14.44
CA SER A 57 -22.19 -8.48 -14.84
C SER A 57 -22.15 -8.87 -16.30
N SER A 58 -21.04 -8.55 -16.96
CA SER A 58 -20.68 -8.93 -18.33
C SER A 58 -20.15 -10.36 -18.45
N ALA A 59 -19.74 -10.98 -17.34
CA ALA A 59 -19.09 -12.26 -17.37
C ALA A 59 -20.10 -13.43 -17.42
N GLU A 60 -19.79 -14.45 -18.21
CA GLU A 60 -20.74 -15.50 -18.61
C GLU A 60 -21.11 -16.50 -17.49
N THR A 61 -20.25 -16.63 -16.48
CA THR A 61 -20.35 -17.67 -15.45
C THR A 61 -21.01 -17.15 -14.17
N PRO A 62 -21.70 -18.00 -13.37
CA PRO A 62 -22.34 -17.56 -12.13
C PRO A 62 -21.36 -16.89 -11.16
N ARG A 63 -21.63 -15.65 -10.77
CA ARG A 63 -20.65 -14.81 -10.05
C ARG A 63 -20.22 -15.39 -8.72
N ALA A 64 -21.13 -15.90 -7.91
CA ALA A 64 -20.77 -16.48 -6.60
C ALA A 64 -19.81 -17.67 -6.71
N GLU A 65 -20.06 -18.59 -7.65
CA GLU A 65 -19.21 -19.75 -7.90
C GLU A 65 -17.86 -19.33 -8.50
N SER A 66 -17.89 -18.43 -9.48
CA SER A 66 -16.68 -17.91 -10.11
C SER A 66 -15.80 -17.15 -9.14
N THR A 67 -16.36 -16.23 -8.35
CA THR A 67 -15.60 -15.47 -7.34
C THR A 67 -15.03 -16.39 -6.25
N THR A 68 -15.76 -17.43 -5.82
CA THR A 68 -15.23 -18.44 -4.90
C THR A 68 -14.03 -19.16 -5.51
N THR A 69 -14.16 -19.60 -6.77
CA THR A 69 -13.11 -20.30 -7.50
C THR A 69 -11.89 -19.42 -7.73
N ILE A 70 -12.10 -18.13 -8.06
CA ILE A 70 -11.03 -17.14 -8.16
C ILE A 70 -10.26 -17.09 -6.83
N GLY A 71 -10.95 -16.91 -5.70
CA GLY A 71 -10.34 -16.87 -4.37
C GLY A 71 -9.48 -18.11 -4.08
N GLN A 72 -9.97 -19.30 -4.40
CA GLN A 72 -9.25 -20.57 -4.24
C GLN A 72 -7.95 -20.65 -5.06
N ARG A 73 -7.86 -19.90 -6.16
CA ARG A 73 -6.72 -19.95 -7.10
C ARG A 73 -5.72 -18.81 -6.93
N LEU A 74 -5.92 -17.94 -5.94
CA LEU A 74 -4.98 -16.83 -5.66
C LEU A 74 -3.70 -17.28 -4.94
N GLY A 75 -3.67 -18.49 -4.36
CA GLY A 75 -2.58 -18.99 -3.53
C GLY A 75 -1.15 -18.86 -4.09
N PRO A 76 -0.89 -18.99 -5.41
CA PRO A 76 0.44 -18.81 -5.97
C PRO A 76 1.02 -17.39 -5.85
N TYR A 77 0.19 -16.35 -5.70
CA TYR A 77 0.63 -14.96 -5.75
C TYR A 77 0.86 -14.38 -4.35
N ASP A 78 1.81 -13.47 -4.16
CA ASP A 78 2.09 -12.88 -2.84
C ASP A 78 1.26 -11.63 -2.58
N ILE A 79 0.98 -10.86 -3.63
CA ILE A 79 0.21 -9.62 -3.58
C ILE A 79 -0.81 -9.63 -4.73
N VAL A 80 -2.09 -9.69 -4.39
CA VAL A 80 -3.19 -9.68 -5.34
C VAL A 80 -3.98 -8.40 -5.22
N GLN A 81 -4.20 -7.69 -6.33
CA GLN A 81 -5.11 -6.56 -6.40
C GLN A 81 -6.27 -6.88 -7.32
N VAL A 82 -7.47 -6.85 -6.76
CA VAL A 82 -8.70 -7.13 -7.50
C VAL A 82 -9.46 -5.84 -7.78
N GLN A 83 -10.06 -5.78 -8.97
CA GLN A 83 -11.02 -4.77 -9.38
C GLN A 83 -12.39 -5.41 -9.52
N GLU A 84 -13.44 -4.58 -9.48
CA GLU A 84 -14.85 -5.01 -9.44
C GLU A 84 -15.21 -6.01 -8.33
N ASP A 85 -14.46 -6.03 -7.24
CA ASP A 85 -14.81 -6.81 -6.06
C ASP A 85 -15.90 -6.10 -5.23
N PHE A 86 -17.12 -6.13 -5.75
CA PHE A 86 -18.31 -5.47 -5.18
C PHE A 86 -19.16 -6.44 -4.33
N ASN A 87 -20.09 -7.16 -4.96
CA ASN A 87 -21.20 -7.84 -4.28
C ASN A 87 -20.89 -9.26 -3.82
N TYR A 88 -19.77 -9.83 -4.29
CA TYR A 88 -19.36 -11.20 -3.99
C TYR A 88 -18.09 -11.29 -3.13
N HIS A 89 -17.70 -10.18 -2.49
CA HIS A 89 -16.48 -10.07 -1.68
C HIS A 89 -16.32 -11.18 -0.63
N SER A 90 -17.41 -11.56 0.07
CA SER A 90 -17.34 -12.64 1.06
C SER A 90 -16.94 -13.96 0.41
N TYR A 91 -17.43 -14.28 -0.78
CA TYR A 91 -17.07 -15.49 -1.50
C TYR A 91 -15.59 -15.50 -1.92
N LEU A 92 -15.06 -14.35 -2.33
CA LEU A 92 -13.63 -14.20 -2.65
C LEU A 92 -12.78 -14.52 -1.40
N TYR A 93 -13.17 -13.96 -0.26
CA TYR A 93 -12.43 -14.08 0.99
C TYR A 93 -12.59 -15.44 1.65
N ASP A 94 -13.74 -16.08 1.51
CA ASP A 94 -13.98 -17.45 1.96
C ASP A 94 -13.22 -18.46 1.08
N GLY A 95 -13.07 -18.16 -0.22
CA GLY A 95 -12.31 -18.98 -1.16
C GLY A 95 -10.79 -18.90 -0.97
N ASP A 96 -10.26 -17.71 -0.70
CA ASP A 96 -8.83 -17.54 -0.40
C ASP A 96 -8.52 -17.96 1.04
N THR A 97 -7.51 -18.81 1.22
CA THR A 97 -7.04 -19.23 2.55
C THR A 97 -5.58 -18.86 2.79
N THR A 98 -4.95 -18.15 1.86
CA THR A 98 -3.49 -17.99 1.85
C THR A 98 -3.01 -16.59 2.20
N HIS A 99 -3.83 -15.55 1.99
CA HIS A 99 -3.44 -14.17 2.25
C HIS A 99 -3.92 -13.68 3.61
N ALA A 100 -3.01 -13.55 4.57
CA ALA A 100 -3.33 -13.10 5.93
C ALA A 100 -3.67 -11.61 6.04
N TYR A 101 -3.22 -10.79 5.09
CA TYR A 101 -3.41 -9.33 5.13
C TYR A 101 -4.35 -8.89 4.03
N ARG A 102 -5.57 -8.53 4.40
CA ARG A 102 -6.66 -8.22 3.47
C ARG A 102 -7.28 -6.87 3.77
N THR A 103 -7.56 -6.10 2.73
CA THR A 103 -8.27 -4.82 2.90
C THR A 103 -9.72 -5.04 3.29
N PRO A 104 -10.29 -4.27 4.22
CA PRO A 104 -11.73 -4.28 4.44
C PRO A 104 -12.46 -3.79 3.19
N THR A 105 -13.58 -4.41 2.81
CA THR A 105 -14.42 -3.94 1.69
C THR A 105 -14.97 -2.53 1.92
N SER A 106 -15.17 -1.78 0.84
CA SER A 106 -15.90 -0.51 0.82
C SER A 106 -17.41 -0.68 0.56
N GLY A 107 -17.89 -1.91 0.43
CA GLY A 107 -19.30 -2.25 0.15
C GLY A 107 -19.53 -2.73 -1.28
N GLY A 108 -20.77 -3.12 -1.59
CA GLY A 108 -21.20 -3.43 -2.95
C GLY A 108 -21.60 -2.17 -3.72
N VAL A 109 -22.00 -2.34 -4.99
CA VAL A 109 -22.58 -1.22 -5.75
C VAL A 109 -23.89 -0.74 -5.10
N PRO A 110 -24.20 0.57 -5.12
CA PRO A 110 -23.45 1.68 -5.75
C PRO A 110 -22.43 2.38 -4.83
N PHE A 111 -22.12 1.81 -3.65
CA PHE A 111 -21.36 2.53 -2.60
C PHE A 111 -19.88 2.14 -2.56
N GLY A 112 -19.55 0.93 -3.01
CA GLY A 112 -18.20 0.40 -2.99
C GLY A 112 -17.36 0.85 -4.16
N SER A 113 -16.05 0.90 -3.95
CA SER A 113 -15.08 1.15 -5.02
C SER A 113 -14.76 -0.10 -5.84
N GLY A 114 -15.06 -1.30 -5.31
CA GLY A 114 -14.70 -2.57 -5.95
C GLY A 114 -13.21 -2.88 -5.93
N LEU A 115 -12.43 -2.14 -5.13
CA LEU A 115 -10.97 -2.25 -5.08
C LEU A 115 -10.52 -2.82 -3.75
N ASN A 116 -9.96 -4.02 -3.81
CA ASN A 116 -9.43 -4.73 -2.65
C ASN A 116 -8.06 -5.34 -2.94
N THR A 117 -7.35 -5.68 -1.87
CA THR A 117 -6.04 -6.33 -1.95
C THR A 117 -5.98 -7.47 -0.94
N LEU A 118 -5.42 -8.58 -1.41
CA LEU A 118 -5.08 -9.74 -0.61
C LEU A 118 -3.56 -9.87 -0.66
N SER A 119 -2.90 -9.95 0.48
CA SER A 119 -1.45 -9.97 0.57
C SER A 119 -0.97 -11.00 1.61
N LYS A 120 0.08 -11.74 1.26
CA LYS A 120 0.81 -12.61 2.20
C LYS A 120 1.77 -11.81 3.09
N VAL A 121 2.18 -10.64 2.62
CA VAL A 121 3.03 -9.71 3.35
C VAL A 121 2.21 -8.57 3.96
N SER A 122 2.61 -8.10 5.14
CA SER A 122 1.88 -7.03 5.84
C SER A 122 1.89 -5.74 5.03
N TYR A 123 0.78 -5.00 5.09
CA TYR A 123 0.71 -3.63 4.61
C TYR A 123 0.34 -2.67 5.74
N SER A 124 0.65 -1.40 5.53
CA SER A 124 0.15 -0.28 6.33
C SER A 124 -0.39 0.78 5.41
N ASP A 125 -1.19 1.69 5.95
CA ASP A 125 -1.84 2.77 5.22
C ASP A 125 -2.83 2.21 4.17
N LEU A 126 -4.05 2.75 4.16
CA LEU A 126 -5.06 2.39 3.18
C LEU A 126 -5.89 3.63 2.89
N ASP A 127 -5.59 4.24 1.75
CA ASP A 127 -6.38 5.34 1.24
C ASP A 127 -7.24 4.82 0.08
N ARG A 128 -8.47 5.33 -0.01
CA ARG A 128 -9.39 5.09 -1.12
C ARG A 128 -9.75 6.44 -1.71
N VAL A 129 -9.41 6.65 -2.98
CA VAL A 129 -9.60 7.92 -3.67
C VAL A 129 -10.51 7.67 -4.85
N THR A 130 -11.70 8.29 -4.81
CA THR A 130 -12.65 8.28 -5.92
C THR A 130 -12.13 9.18 -7.03
N TRP A 131 -12.40 8.80 -8.28
CA TRP A 131 -12.10 9.67 -9.42
C TRP A 131 -12.91 10.98 -9.37
N ASP A 132 -12.25 12.09 -9.71
CA ASP A 132 -12.92 13.40 -9.79
C ASP A 132 -13.79 13.50 -11.06
N ASP A 133 -13.38 12.81 -12.13
CA ASP A 133 -14.09 12.74 -13.41
C ASP A 133 -14.40 11.28 -13.79
N CYS A 134 -15.57 11.06 -14.39
CA CYS A 134 -16.04 9.76 -14.89
C CYS A 134 -17.03 9.97 -16.07
N SER A 135 -17.27 8.91 -16.83
CA SER A 135 -18.27 8.84 -17.89
C SER A 135 -19.43 7.91 -17.51
N THR A 136 -20.61 8.12 -18.11
CA THR A 136 -21.72 7.15 -18.07
C THR A 136 -22.21 6.71 -19.45
N PHE A 137 -21.46 7.06 -20.52
CA PHE A 137 -21.96 6.91 -21.90
C PHE A 137 -21.93 5.47 -22.40
N ASP A 138 -20.76 4.83 -22.40
CA ASP A 138 -20.61 3.41 -22.79
C ASP A 138 -20.70 2.45 -21.58
N SER A 139 -20.48 2.96 -20.38
CA SER A 139 -20.38 2.18 -19.13
C SER A 139 -20.91 2.99 -17.96
N ALA A 140 -21.31 2.34 -16.87
CA ALA A 140 -21.97 3.01 -15.73
C ALA A 140 -20.97 3.60 -14.70
N ASP A 141 -19.85 4.17 -15.15
CA ASP A 141 -18.69 4.42 -14.28
C ASP A 141 -18.94 5.46 -13.18
N CYS A 142 -19.80 6.45 -13.43
CA CYS A 142 -20.20 7.41 -12.39
C CYS A 142 -21.23 6.87 -11.37
N LEU A 143 -21.76 5.66 -11.56
CA LEU A 143 -22.80 5.10 -10.67
C LEU A 143 -22.25 4.37 -9.45
N THR A 144 -20.93 4.29 -9.33
CA THR A 144 -20.22 3.73 -8.17
C THR A 144 -18.90 4.49 -7.98
N PRO A 145 -18.31 4.59 -6.78
CA PRO A 145 -17.08 5.34 -6.57
C PRO A 145 -15.84 4.59 -7.08
N LYS A 146 -15.74 4.41 -8.42
CA LYS A 146 -14.51 3.97 -9.08
C LYS A 146 -13.38 4.94 -8.75
N GLY A 147 -12.16 4.42 -8.74
CA GLY A 147 -11.04 5.15 -8.16
C GLY A 147 -9.74 4.37 -8.16
N PHE A 148 -8.92 4.70 -7.17
CA PHE A 148 -7.76 3.91 -6.80
C PHE A 148 -7.64 3.73 -5.28
N THR A 149 -6.88 2.73 -4.87
CA THR A 149 -6.41 2.59 -3.49
C THR A 149 -4.91 2.73 -3.43
N PHE A 150 -4.41 3.32 -2.34
CA PHE A 150 -3.00 3.35 -2.01
C PHE A 150 -2.75 2.52 -0.75
N LYS A 151 -1.65 1.77 -0.73
CA LYS A 151 -1.12 1.12 0.47
C LYS A 151 0.40 1.04 0.42
N ARG A 152 1.02 0.84 1.57
CA ARG A 152 2.45 0.58 1.69
C ARG A 152 2.69 -0.87 2.10
N ILE A 153 3.25 -1.67 1.20
CA ILE A 153 3.62 -3.07 1.44
C ILE A 153 4.99 -3.12 2.11
N ARG A 154 5.12 -3.89 3.19
CA ARG A 154 6.37 -4.13 3.90
C ARG A 154 7.02 -5.41 3.40
N LEU A 155 8.07 -5.29 2.58
CA LEU A 155 8.85 -6.43 2.09
C LEU A 155 9.79 -7.00 3.17
N GLY A 156 10.13 -6.17 4.16
CA GLY A 156 10.95 -6.52 5.31
C GLY A 156 11.16 -5.32 6.22
N GLU A 157 11.96 -5.45 7.28
CA GLU A 157 12.21 -4.34 8.20
C GLU A 157 12.75 -3.11 7.46
N GLY A 158 12.01 -2.01 7.56
CA GLY A 158 12.31 -0.74 6.90
C GLY A 158 12.20 -0.72 5.38
N VAL A 159 11.92 -1.85 4.72
CA VAL A 159 11.82 -1.93 3.26
C VAL A 159 10.36 -1.90 2.84
N TYR A 160 9.99 -0.83 2.15
CA TYR A 160 8.62 -0.56 1.75
C TYR A 160 8.50 -0.29 0.25
N VAL A 161 7.38 -0.73 -0.32
CA VAL A 161 6.96 -0.40 -1.69
C VAL A 161 5.53 0.11 -1.64
N ASP A 162 5.29 1.21 -2.33
CA ASP A 162 4.00 1.86 -2.42
C ASP A 162 3.19 1.22 -3.56
N PHE A 163 2.03 0.64 -3.23
CA PHE A 163 1.18 -0.11 -4.14
C PHE A 163 -0.12 0.64 -4.42
N TYR A 164 -0.47 0.75 -5.70
CA TYR A 164 -1.69 1.37 -6.19
C TYR A 164 -2.56 0.36 -6.93
N ASN A 165 -3.82 0.22 -6.49
CA ASN A 165 -4.87 -0.55 -7.17
C ASN A 165 -5.81 0.42 -7.85
N LEU A 166 -6.03 0.33 -9.17
CA LEU A 166 -6.95 1.22 -9.87
C LEU A 166 -7.95 0.47 -10.74
N HIS A 167 -9.11 1.10 -10.93
CA HIS A 167 -10.07 0.76 -11.97
C HIS A 167 -10.51 2.07 -12.64
N ALA A 168 -9.94 2.39 -13.80
CA ALA A 168 -10.21 3.63 -14.52
C ALA A 168 -11.46 3.53 -15.42
N ASP A 169 -11.89 4.67 -15.94
CA ASP A 169 -13.09 4.80 -16.80
C ASP A 169 -13.05 3.87 -18.03
N ALA A 170 -14.13 3.11 -18.21
CA ALA A 170 -14.30 2.08 -19.23
C ALA A 170 -14.96 2.66 -20.49
N GLY A 171 -14.97 1.89 -21.58
CA GLY A 171 -15.55 2.33 -22.85
C GLY A 171 -14.57 3.07 -23.76
N THR A 172 -15.06 3.48 -24.93
CA THR A 172 -14.23 3.96 -26.04
C THR A 172 -14.72 5.25 -26.69
N THR A 173 -15.78 5.86 -26.17
CA THR A 173 -16.20 7.19 -26.63
C THR A 173 -15.14 8.25 -26.31
N SER A 174 -15.33 9.45 -26.88
CA SER A 174 -14.50 10.61 -26.54
C SER A 174 -14.67 11.03 -25.07
N ALA A 175 -15.86 10.84 -24.49
CA ALA A 175 -16.11 11.13 -23.08
C ALA A 175 -15.31 10.16 -22.20
N ASP A 176 -15.40 8.86 -22.49
CA ASP A 176 -14.68 7.82 -21.72
C ASP A 176 -13.18 8.02 -21.77
N THR A 177 -12.66 8.31 -22.97
CA THR A 177 -11.23 8.55 -23.19
C THR A 177 -10.75 9.81 -22.47
N SER A 178 -11.59 10.85 -22.39
CA SER A 178 -11.26 12.07 -21.64
C SER A 178 -11.29 11.82 -20.12
N ALA A 179 -12.28 11.10 -19.62
CA ALA A 179 -12.40 10.73 -18.20
C ALA A 179 -11.22 9.85 -17.77
N ARG A 180 -10.89 8.80 -18.53
CA ARG A 180 -9.74 7.93 -18.27
C ARG A 180 -8.42 8.69 -18.27
N ALA A 181 -8.24 9.65 -19.18
CA ALA A 181 -7.07 10.52 -19.17
C ALA A 181 -7.00 11.39 -17.91
N SER A 182 -8.13 11.91 -17.44
CA SER A 182 -8.23 12.63 -16.16
C SER A 182 -7.90 11.73 -14.96
N ASN A 183 -8.42 10.49 -14.92
CA ASN A 183 -8.13 9.51 -13.87
C ASN A 183 -6.62 9.26 -13.73
N LEU A 184 -5.93 9.01 -14.84
CA LEU A 184 -4.48 8.79 -14.83
C LEU A 184 -3.70 10.05 -14.40
N SER A 185 -4.18 11.24 -14.76
CA SER A 185 -3.61 12.52 -14.30
C SER A 185 -3.78 12.73 -12.78
N GLN A 186 -4.96 12.41 -12.25
CA GLN A 186 -5.25 12.47 -10.82
C GLN A 186 -4.35 11.49 -10.04
N LEU A 187 -4.21 10.25 -10.52
CA LEU A 187 -3.31 9.27 -9.93
C LEU A 187 -1.83 9.73 -10.00
N ALA A 188 -1.39 10.32 -11.11
CA ALA A 188 -0.03 10.85 -11.23
C ALA A 188 0.24 11.95 -10.18
N SER A 189 -0.71 12.86 -9.99
CA SER A 189 -0.64 13.92 -8.97
C SER A 189 -0.59 13.35 -7.55
N TYR A 190 -1.35 12.29 -7.30
CA TYR A 190 -1.33 11.60 -6.01
C TYR A 190 0.01 10.87 -5.78
N ILE A 191 0.55 10.16 -6.77
CA ILE A 191 1.87 9.50 -6.70
C ILE A 191 2.98 10.52 -6.42
N SER A 192 2.94 11.67 -7.09
CA SER A 192 3.91 12.76 -6.90
C SER A 192 3.92 13.27 -5.46
N SER A 193 2.75 13.38 -4.83
CA SER A 193 2.62 13.92 -3.47
C SER A 193 2.81 12.89 -2.35
N HIS A 194 2.45 11.61 -2.57
CA HIS A 194 2.43 10.59 -1.52
C HIS A 194 3.59 9.59 -1.60
N SER A 195 4.19 9.45 -2.79
CA SER A 195 5.22 8.44 -3.09
C SER A 195 6.51 9.08 -3.63
N ALA A 196 6.73 10.37 -3.38
CA ALA A 196 7.98 11.05 -3.74
C ALA A 196 9.17 10.31 -3.12
N GLY A 197 10.10 9.86 -3.97
CA GLY A 197 11.29 9.12 -3.52
C GLY A 197 11.06 7.67 -3.10
N ASN A 198 9.83 7.15 -3.14
CA ASN A 198 9.54 5.74 -2.85
C ASN A 198 9.51 4.89 -4.12
N ALA A 199 9.78 3.59 -3.94
CA ALA A 199 9.55 2.58 -4.96
C ALA A 199 8.04 2.37 -5.08
N VAL A 200 7.54 2.24 -6.30
CA VAL A 200 6.09 2.21 -6.58
C VAL A 200 5.76 1.04 -7.49
N VAL A 201 4.61 0.40 -7.25
CA VAL A 201 3.91 -0.49 -8.18
C VAL A 201 2.49 0.04 -8.37
N VAL A 202 2.11 0.30 -9.61
CA VAL A 202 0.74 0.64 -10.04
C VAL A 202 0.22 -0.54 -10.83
N MET A 203 -0.87 -1.14 -10.38
CA MET A 203 -1.47 -2.30 -11.05
C MET A 203 -2.99 -2.25 -10.97
N GLY A 204 -3.65 -2.74 -12.01
CA GLY A 204 -5.11 -2.70 -12.08
C GLY A 204 -5.61 -2.61 -13.50
N ASP A 205 -6.94 -2.57 -13.59
CA ASP A 205 -7.65 -2.27 -14.82
C ASP A 205 -7.51 -0.78 -15.14
N THR A 206 -6.54 -0.45 -16.00
CA THR A 206 -6.34 0.93 -16.43
C THR A 206 -7.35 1.35 -17.49
N ASN A 207 -8.16 0.41 -17.96
CA ASN A 207 -8.97 0.50 -19.17
C ASN A 207 -8.21 1.00 -20.40
N ALA A 208 -6.88 1.14 -20.38
CA ALA A 208 -6.07 1.83 -21.39
C ALA A 208 -5.18 0.88 -22.19
N ARG A 209 -4.96 1.22 -23.46
CA ARG A 209 -4.07 0.54 -24.39
C ARG A 209 -3.07 1.53 -24.95
N TYR A 210 -1.81 1.12 -25.08
CA TYR A 210 -0.78 1.86 -25.81
C TYR A 210 -1.18 2.11 -27.26
N THR A 211 -1.77 1.11 -27.92
CA THR A 211 -2.14 1.19 -29.34
C THR A 211 -3.36 2.08 -29.61
N ARG A 212 -4.23 2.32 -28.62
CA ARG A 212 -5.50 3.04 -28.83
C ARG A 212 -5.29 4.55 -28.82
N THR A 213 -5.76 5.21 -29.88
CA THR A 213 -5.76 6.67 -29.99
C THR A 213 -6.52 7.31 -28.82
N GLY A 214 -5.90 8.32 -28.21
CA GLY A 214 -6.47 9.10 -27.10
C GLY A 214 -6.13 8.57 -25.70
N ASP A 215 -5.68 7.32 -25.57
CA ASP A 215 -5.17 6.83 -24.30
C ASP A 215 -3.83 7.46 -23.92
N THR A 216 -3.66 7.70 -22.63
CA THR A 216 -2.51 8.44 -22.08
C THR A 216 -1.57 7.56 -21.26
N ILE A 217 -1.69 6.22 -21.32
CA ILE A 217 -0.91 5.30 -20.46
C ILE A 217 0.61 5.46 -20.65
N ALA A 218 1.09 5.71 -21.87
CA ALA A 218 2.49 5.99 -22.14
C ALA A 218 2.97 7.30 -21.48
N ALA A 219 2.15 8.36 -21.58
CA ALA A 219 2.45 9.65 -20.95
C ALA A 219 2.40 9.55 -19.42
N PHE A 220 1.43 8.81 -18.87
CA PHE A 220 1.34 8.50 -17.44
C PHE A 220 2.59 7.78 -16.94
N ALA A 221 3.03 6.73 -17.65
CA ALA A 221 4.23 5.99 -17.29
C ALA A 221 5.47 6.90 -17.30
N ALA A 222 5.66 7.68 -18.37
CA ALA A 222 6.79 8.59 -18.51
C ALA A 222 6.81 9.69 -17.43
N ALA A 223 5.68 10.35 -17.18
CA ALA A 223 5.57 11.44 -16.20
C ALA A 223 5.89 10.97 -14.76
N ASN A 224 5.65 9.69 -14.47
CA ASN A 224 5.90 9.10 -13.15
C ASN A 224 7.21 8.30 -13.08
N GLY A 225 8.00 8.24 -14.17
CA GLY A 225 9.21 7.41 -14.23
C GLY A 225 8.94 5.92 -14.06
N LEU A 226 7.75 5.45 -14.46
CA LEU A 226 7.34 4.06 -14.35
C LEU A 226 7.73 3.29 -15.61
N THR A 227 8.10 2.02 -15.42
CA THR A 227 8.26 1.01 -16.46
C THR A 227 7.07 0.07 -16.41
N ASP A 228 6.41 -0.17 -17.53
CA ASP A 228 5.40 -1.23 -17.65
C ASP A 228 6.11 -2.59 -17.82
N ALA A 229 5.76 -3.56 -16.98
CA ALA A 229 6.33 -4.91 -17.01
C ALA A 229 6.11 -5.62 -18.35
N TRP A 230 4.92 -5.47 -18.96
CA TRP A 230 4.60 -6.03 -20.27
C TRP A 230 5.47 -5.40 -21.36
N VAL A 231 5.59 -4.06 -21.35
CA VAL A 231 6.45 -3.35 -22.31
C VAL A 231 7.90 -3.81 -22.18
N LYS A 232 8.39 -3.97 -20.96
CA LYS A 232 9.75 -4.42 -20.71
C LYS A 232 9.99 -5.85 -21.20
N LEU A 233 9.13 -6.79 -20.81
CA LEU A 233 9.39 -8.22 -20.97
C LEU A 233 8.91 -8.75 -22.32
N GLU A 234 7.74 -8.31 -22.78
CA GLU A 234 7.11 -8.82 -24.01
C GLU A 234 7.34 -7.92 -25.24
N ARG A 235 7.72 -6.65 -25.01
CA ARG A 235 7.97 -5.66 -26.07
C ARG A 235 9.41 -5.17 -26.15
N GLY A 236 10.34 -5.82 -25.44
CA GLY A 236 11.77 -5.47 -25.47
C GLY A 236 12.07 -4.05 -24.98
N GLY A 237 11.24 -3.51 -24.07
CA GLY A 237 11.39 -2.17 -23.51
C GLY A 237 10.85 -1.04 -24.39
N VAL A 238 10.24 -1.33 -25.54
CA VAL A 238 9.71 -0.31 -26.45
C VAL A 238 8.18 -0.41 -26.50
N ALA A 239 7.52 0.61 -25.94
CA ALA A 239 6.06 0.70 -25.95
C ALA A 239 5.54 0.84 -27.41
N PRO A 240 4.41 0.21 -27.76
CA PRO A 240 3.74 0.47 -29.02
C PRO A 240 3.39 1.96 -29.19
N ALA A 241 3.40 2.43 -30.43
CA ALA A 241 3.00 3.81 -30.73
C ALA A 241 1.48 3.97 -30.63
N THR A 242 1.02 5.08 -30.07
CA THR A 242 -0.39 5.45 -30.05
C THR A 242 -0.97 5.53 -31.47
N GLY A 243 -2.12 4.90 -31.68
CA GLY A 243 -2.79 4.82 -32.99
C GLY A 243 -2.21 3.76 -33.93
N SER A 244 -1.22 2.98 -33.49
CA SER A 244 -0.75 1.81 -34.26
C SER A 244 -1.77 0.68 -34.24
N THR A 245 -1.58 -0.33 -35.10
CA THR A 245 -2.46 -1.50 -35.19
C THR A 245 -2.65 -2.15 -33.82
N ALA A 246 -3.91 -2.37 -33.44
CA ALA A 246 -4.26 -3.00 -32.18
C ALA A 246 -3.64 -4.39 -32.07
N LEU A 247 -3.04 -4.67 -30.92
CA LEU A 247 -2.44 -5.97 -30.58
C LEU A 247 -3.51 -6.81 -29.85
N VAL A 248 -4.48 -7.31 -30.60
CA VAL A 248 -5.66 -8.00 -30.03
C VAL A 248 -5.27 -9.38 -29.49
N CYS A 249 -5.86 -9.78 -28.38
CA CYS A 249 -5.72 -11.12 -27.82
C CYS A 249 -6.71 -12.10 -28.47
N ASP A 250 -6.29 -13.34 -28.68
CA ASP A 250 -7.23 -14.44 -28.90
C ASP A 250 -7.89 -14.78 -27.56
N GLU A 251 -9.22 -14.69 -27.47
CA GLU A 251 -9.94 -14.93 -26.22
C GLU A 251 -9.84 -16.38 -25.75
N ALA A 252 -9.76 -17.34 -26.68
CA ALA A 252 -9.66 -18.76 -26.35
C ALA A 252 -8.24 -19.15 -25.91
N ALA A 253 -7.22 -18.41 -26.36
CA ALA A 253 -5.83 -18.72 -26.12
C ALA A 253 -4.96 -17.45 -26.13
N PRO A 254 -5.13 -16.54 -25.14
CA PRO A 254 -4.37 -15.29 -25.12
C PRO A 254 -2.89 -15.59 -24.91
N THR A 255 -2.04 -14.84 -25.61
CA THR A 255 -0.58 -14.90 -25.45
C THR A 255 -0.09 -13.73 -24.62
N ASP A 256 1.10 -13.83 -24.07
CA ASP A 256 1.72 -12.71 -23.33
C ASP A 256 2.02 -11.50 -24.23
N THR A 257 2.14 -11.71 -25.55
CA THR A 257 2.49 -10.66 -26.50
C THR A 257 1.32 -9.77 -26.93
N CYS A 258 0.08 -10.21 -26.70
CA CYS A 258 -1.10 -9.40 -27.01
C CYS A 258 -1.25 -8.29 -25.96
N GLU A 259 -1.92 -7.21 -26.33
CA GLU A 259 -2.18 -6.10 -25.43
C GLU A 259 -3.51 -6.28 -24.69
N VAL A 260 -3.48 -6.08 -23.38
CA VAL A 260 -4.67 -6.02 -22.49
C VAL A 260 -4.77 -4.64 -21.83
N VAL A 261 -5.90 -4.35 -21.19
CA VAL A 261 -6.12 -3.09 -20.45
C VAL A 261 -5.62 -3.12 -19.00
N ASP A 262 -5.47 -4.32 -18.45
CA ASP A 262 -4.88 -4.56 -17.14
C ASP A 262 -3.35 -4.39 -17.21
N LYS A 263 -2.80 -3.42 -16.48
CA LYS A 263 -1.37 -3.08 -16.54
C LYS A 263 -0.70 -3.30 -15.19
N VAL A 264 0.61 -3.51 -15.23
CA VAL A 264 1.48 -3.52 -14.04
C VAL A 264 2.70 -2.66 -14.35
N LEU A 265 2.70 -1.44 -13.81
CA LEU A 265 3.76 -0.45 -13.96
C LEU A 265 4.54 -0.31 -12.65
N TYR A 266 5.84 -0.09 -12.70
CA TYR A 266 6.65 0.01 -11.50
C TYR A 266 7.84 0.97 -11.65
N ARG A 267 8.34 1.49 -10.53
CA ARG A 267 9.63 2.20 -10.47
C ARG A 267 10.40 1.85 -9.21
N SER A 268 11.72 1.91 -9.33
CA SER A 268 12.64 1.83 -8.20
C SER A 268 12.69 3.15 -7.41
N SER A 269 13.34 3.13 -6.25
CA SER A 269 13.82 4.31 -5.53
C SER A 269 15.33 4.26 -5.33
N SER A 270 15.87 5.29 -4.70
CA SER A 270 17.27 5.31 -4.23
C SER A 270 17.55 4.26 -3.14
N PHE A 271 16.51 3.76 -2.45
CA PHE A 271 16.64 2.74 -1.42
C PHE A 271 16.35 1.31 -1.91
N VAL A 272 15.37 1.16 -2.81
CA VAL A 272 14.87 -0.15 -3.26
C VAL A 272 14.89 -0.20 -4.78
N THR A 273 15.67 -1.11 -5.33
CA THR A 273 15.62 -1.44 -6.76
C THR A 273 14.59 -2.54 -6.99
N LEU A 274 13.60 -2.27 -7.83
CA LEU A 274 12.61 -3.24 -8.29
C LEU A 274 12.93 -3.67 -9.72
N ASN A 275 12.74 -4.95 -10.01
CA ASN A 275 12.95 -5.50 -11.34
C ASN A 275 11.92 -6.59 -11.63
N ALA A 276 11.01 -6.32 -12.57
CA ALA A 276 10.12 -7.35 -13.11
C ALA A 276 10.96 -8.42 -13.83
N THR A 277 10.76 -9.69 -13.46
CA THR A 277 11.49 -10.86 -13.93
C THR A 277 10.64 -11.84 -14.72
N GLY A 278 9.32 -11.72 -14.62
CA GLY A 278 8.35 -12.51 -15.38
C GLY A 278 7.06 -11.73 -15.59
N TYR A 279 6.41 -11.97 -16.73
CA TYR A 279 5.08 -11.47 -17.07
C TYR A 279 4.30 -12.67 -17.60
N ALA A 280 3.03 -12.79 -17.23
CA ALA A 280 2.17 -13.83 -17.76
C ALA A 280 0.70 -13.41 -17.73
N ASN A 281 0.02 -13.62 -18.85
CA ASN A 281 -1.43 -13.73 -18.91
C ASN A 281 -1.83 -15.12 -18.39
N ARG A 282 -2.54 -15.15 -17.26
CA ARG A 282 -2.85 -16.39 -16.53
C ARG A 282 -4.22 -16.95 -16.85
N ASN A 283 -4.82 -16.60 -18.00
CA ASN A 283 -6.16 -17.02 -18.38
C ASN A 283 -6.44 -18.51 -18.16
N ALA A 284 -5.51 -19.38 -18.59
CA ALA A 284 -5.65 -20.83 -18.46
C ALA A 284 -5.84 -21.32 -17.01
N ASP A 285 -5.34 -20.57 -16.02
CA ASP A 285 -5.48 -20.89 -14.61
C ASP A 285 -6.82 -20.43 -14.03
N PHE A 286 -7.58 -19.63 -14.76
CA PHE A 286 -8.84 -19.02 -14.31
C PHE A 286 -10.00 -19.33 -15.26
N LEU A 287 -10.02 -20.59 -15.74
CA LEU A 287 -11.16 -21.18 -16.45
C LEU A 287 -11.96 -22.11 -15.52
N ASN A 288 -13.28 -22.18 -15.70
CA ASN A 288 -14.11 -23.21 -15.09
C ASN A 288 -13.86 -24.58 -15.75
N SER A 289 -14.54 -25.63 -15.28
CA SER A 289 -14.39 -26.99 -15.80
C SER A 289 -14.82 -27.16 -17.26
N ALA A 290 -15.61 -26.24 -17.80
CA ALA A 290 -16.03 -26.20 -19.21
C ALA A 290 -15.08 -25.36 -20.09
N GLY A 291 -14.01 -24.80 -19.54
CA GLY A 291 -13.06 -23.95 -20.27
C GLY A 291 -13.51 -22.50 -20.45
N VAL A 292 -14.55 -22.05 -19.73
CA VAL A 292 -15.06 -20.68 -19.79
C VAL A 292 -14.38 -19.82 -18.73
N MET A 293 -14.06 -18.58 -19.05
CA MET A 293 -13.40 -17.65 -18.13
C MET A 293 -14.26 -17.36 -16.89
N LEU A 294 -13.60 -17.26 -15.73
CA LEU A 294 -14.27 -16.93 -14.46
C LEU A 294 -14.65 -15.44 -14.36
N SER A 295 -13.96 -14.58 -15.10
CA SER A 295 -14.23 -13.16 -15.29
C SER A 295 -14.23 -12.84 -16.79
N ASP A 296 -14.68 -11.67 -17.18
CA ASP A 296 -14.56 -11.14 -18.55
C ASP A 296 -13.18 -10.52 -18.84
N HIS A 297 -12.32 -10.41 -17.82
CA HIS A 297 -10.92 -10.01 -17.97
C HIS A 297 -9.93 -11.17 -17.89
N PHE A 298 -8.72 -10.95 -18.41
CA PHE A 298 -7.59 -11.84 -18.18
C PHE A 298 -6.83 -11.48 -16.90
N PRO A 299 -6.47 -12.46 -16.06
CA PRO A 299 -5.62 -12.21 -14.89
C PRO A 299 -4.17 -12.01 -15.31
N ILE A 300 -3.56 -10.90 -14.90
CA ILE A 300 -2.18 -10.54 -15.28
C ILE A 300 -1.25 -10.68 -14.09
N ALA A 301 -0.26 -11.56 -14.22
CA ALA A 301 0.75 -11.83 -13.21
C ALA A 301 2.11 -11.25 -13.58
N VAL A 302 2.81 -10.71 -12.58
CA VAL A 302 4.20 -10.24 -12.71
C VAL A 302 5.02 -10.72 -11.52
N ASP A 303 6.16 -11.32 -11.82
CA ASP A 303 7.16 -11.66 -10.80
C ASP A 303 8.18 -10.53 -10.66
N PHE A 304 8.52 -10.20 -9.42
CA PHE A 304 9.51 -9.18 -9.10
C PHE A 304 10.67 -9.78 -8.32
N SER A 305 11.87 -9.38 -8.70
CA SER A 305 13.04 -9.36 -7.83
C SER A 305 13.23 -7.94 -7.27
N TRP A 306 13.75 -7.84 -6.06
CA TRP A 306 14.10 -6.56 -5.47
C TRP A 306 15.39 -6.63 -4.66
N THR A 307 16.11 -5.51 -4.59
CA THR A 307 17.31 -5.35 -3.78
C THR A 307 17.28 -4.02 -3.02
N ARG A 308 17.83 -4.03 -1.81
CA ARG A 308 18.07 -2.83 -1.02
C ARG A 308 19.43 -2.26 -1.41
N ASN A 309 19.51 -0.94 -1.55
CA ASN A 309 20.78 -0.24 -1.69
C ASN A 309 21.63 -0.44 -0.41
N SER A 310 22.79 -1.06 -0.56
CA SER A 310 23.66 -1.45 0.54
C SER A 310 24.28 -0.27 1.29
N ALA A 311 24.25 0.95 0.73
CA ALA A 311 24.70 2.17 1.41
C ALA A 311 23.77 2.59 2.56
N TYR A 312 22.53 2.08 2.59
CA TYR A 312 21.51 2.50 3.54
C TYR A 312 20.88 1.31 4.25
N GLN A 313 20.43 1.52 5.49
CA GLN A 313 19.46 0.65 6.16
C GLN A 313 18.32 1.51 6.68
N ALA A 314 17.18 0.91 7.03
CA ALA A 314 16.05 1.64 7.60
C ALA A 314 15.40 0.82 8.73
N SER A 315 14.84 1.51 9.72
CA SER A 315 13.95 0.90 10.69
C SER A 315 12.54 0.76 10.13
N ASP A 316 11.68 0.01 10.81
CA ASP A 316 10.25 0.16 10.58
C ASP A 316 9.73 1.56 10.97
N GLN A 317 8.53 1.88 10.49
CA GLN A 317 7.83 3.12 10.83
C GLN A 317 6.96 2.89 12.07
N PHE A 318 6.97 3.84 13.01
CA PHE A 318 6.21 3.77 14.25
C PHE A 318 5.27 4.97 14.42
N GLY A 319 3.97 4.71 14.59
CA GLY A 319 2.93 5.74 14.75
C GLY A 319 1.64 5.43 13.99
N GLY A 320 0.84 6.47 13.70
CA GLY A 320 -0.48 6.38 13.08
C GLY A 320 -0.49 6.64 11.57
N SER A 321 -1.68 6.53 10.96
CA SER A 321 -1.92 6.69 9.52
C SER A 321 -2.23 8.13 9.08
N GLY A 322 -2.26 9.09 10.01
CA GLY A 322 -2.51 10.50 9.67
C GLY A 322 -1.37 11.15 8.89
N GLY A 323 -1.55 12.42 8.51
CA GLY A 323 -0.55 13.22 7.81
C GLY A 323 -0.20 12.72 6.40
N THR A 324 0.76 13.40 5.76
CA THR A 324 1.29 13.04 4.44
C THR A 324 2.59 12.27 4.61
N ALA A 325 2.79 11.25 3.78
CA ALA A 325 4.01 10.45 3.80
C ALA A 325 5.23 11.26 3.34
N TYR A 326 6.39 10.98 3.93
CA TYR A 326 7.67 11.56 3.55
C TYR A 326 8.80 10.53 3.63
N THR A 327 9.88 10.79 2.89
CA THR A 327 11.15 10.04 2.96
C THR A 327 12.31 10.96 2.62
N ASP A 328 13.39 10.85 3.41
CA ASP A 328 14.61 11.64 3.20
C ASP A 328 15.62 10.97 2.26
N ILE A 329 15.34 9.75 1.76
CA ILE A 329 16.36 8.94 1.08
C ILE A 329 17.09 9.67 -0.06
N ASN A 330 16.38 10.49 -0.84
CA ASN A 330 16.98 11.24 -1.95
C ASN A 330 17.83 12.42 -1.50
N ALA A 331 17.70 12.86 -0.25
CA ALA A 331 18.42 13.99 0.34
C ALA A 331 19.62 13.54 1.20
N ILE A 332 19.78 12.24 1.47
CA ILE A 332 20.84 11.68 2.31
C ILE A 332 21.91 11.01 1.44
N PRO A 333 23.10 11.59 1.26
CA PRO A 333 24.22 10.89 0.64
C PRO A 333 24.68 9.67 1.44
N ALA A 334 25.28 8.68 0.77
CA ALA A 334 26.01 7.62 1.45
C ALA A 334 27.13 8.23 2.32
N GLY A 335 27.25 7.75 3.56
CA GLY A 335 28.18 8.30 4.55
C GLY A 335 27.75 9.63 5.18
N ALA A 336 26.50 10.08 5.00
CA ALA A 336 26.03 11.34 5.57
C ALA A 336 26.19 11.41 7.09
N THR A 337 26.78 12.51 7.55
CA THR A 337 26.94 12.82 8.98
C THR A 337 26.03 13.98 9.39
N VAL A 338 25.43 13.88 10.57
CA VAL A 338 24.56 14.91 11.15
C VAL A 338 25.39 15.92 11.93
N SER A 339 25.14 17.22 11.73
CA SER A 339 25.73 18.30 12.53
C SER A 339 24.77 18.83 13.59
N THR A 340 23.46 18.77 13.34
CA THR A 340 22.44 19.25 14.29
C THR A 340 21.20 18.38 14.26
N VAL A 341 20.67 18.08 15.44
CA VAL A 341 19.37 17.41 15.63
C VAL A 341 18.38 18.46 16.14
N ARG A 342 17.15 18.45 15.62
CA ARG A 342 16.09 19.39 16.00
C ARG A 342 14.83 18.63 16.39
N LEU A 343 14.11 19.20 17.36
CA LEU A 343 12.84 18.71 17.83
C LEU A 343 11.94 19.90 18.13
N ARG A 344 10.67 19.83 17.73
CA ARG A 344 9.62 20.68 18.27
C ARG A 344 8.60 19.80 18.97
N SER A 345 8.26 20.13 20.20
CA SER A 345 7.29 19.35 20.96
C SER A 345 6.55 20.19 21.99
N GLY A 346 5.28 19.86 22.20
CA GLY A 346 4.48 20.21 23.38
C GLY A 346 4.10 18.96 24.15
N SER A 347 2.80 18.66 24.24
CA SER A 347 2.31 17.37 24.74
C SER A 347 2.56 16.19 23.78
N ARG A 348 2.85 16.50 22.52
CA ARG A 348 3.17 15.57 21.43
C ARG A 348 4.37 16.11 20.64
N VAL A 349 4.86 15.33 19.69
CA VAL A 349 5.95 15.74 18.81
C VAL A 349 5.38 16.46 17.60
N ASP A 350 5.63 17.76 17.51
CA ASP A 350 5.19 18.59 16.40
C ASP A 350 6.11 18.42 15.19
N GLN A 351 7.43 18.39 15.41
CA GLN A 351 8.44 18.31 14.35
C GLN A 351 9.69 17.54 14.76
N VAL A 352 10.25 16.75 13.84
CA VAL A 352 11.63 16.24 13.91
C VAL A 352 12.45 16.80 12.76
N GLY A 353 13.75 17.00 12.97
CA GLY A 353 14.62 17.42 11.89
C GLY A 353 16.10 17.20 12.14
N LEU A 354 16.86 17.18 11.06
CA LEU A 354 18.33 17.10 11.05
C LEU A 354 18.90 18.21 10.17
N THR A 355 20.11 18.64 10.47
CA THR A 355 21.00 19.23 9.45
C THR A 355 22.21 18.34 9.30
N LEU A 356 22.51 18.00 8.05
CA LEU A 356 23.70 17.26 7.67
C LEU A 356 24.90 18.22 7.61
N THR A 357 26.12 17.70 7.72
CA THR A 357 27.35 18.50 7.67
C THR A 357 27.55 19.23 6.34
N ASN A 358 26.93 18.76 5.26
CA ASN A 358 26.91 19.42 3.95
C ASN A 358 25.90 20.58 3.84
N GLY A 359 25.16 20.89 4.92
CA GLY A 359 24.16 21.97 4.96
C GLY A 359 22.73 21.53 4.58
N THR A 360 22.53 20.32 4.06
CA THR A 360 21.19 19.79 3.80
C THR A 360 20.38 19.77 5.10
N THR A 361 19.15 20.26 5.03
CA THR A 361 18.23 20.31 6.17
C THR A 361 17.00 19.45 5.88
N LEU A 362 16.68 18.57 6.82
CA LEU A 362 15.56 17.64 6.79
C LEU A 362 14.60 18.04 7.91
N ASN A 363 13.36 18.38 7.62
CA ASN A 363 12.37 18.80 8.65
C ASN A 363 11.00 18.21 8.31
N HIS A 364 10.39 17.53 9.27
CA HIS A 364 9.09 16.87 9.09
C HIS A 364 8.14 17.18 10.24
N GLY A 365 6.97 17.71 9.91
CA GLY A 365 5.94 18.15 10.86
C GLY A 365 5.82 19.68 10.97
N GLY A 366 4.89 20.13 11.80
CA GLY A 366 4.44 21.52 11.85
C GLY A 366 5.30 22.44 12.71
N THR A 367 4.86 23.70 12.83
CA THR A 367 5.55 24.75 13.59
C THR A 367 5.06 24.89 15.03
N GLY A 368 4.20 23.98 15.50
CA GLY A 368 3.73 23.93 16.88
C GLY A 368 4.83 23.61 17.89
N GLY A 369 4.44 23.49 19.16
CA GLY A 369 5.34 23.15 20.26
C GLY A 369 6.49 24.14 20.49
N THR A 370 7.41 23.76 21.38
CA THR A 370 8.65 24.51 21.64
C THR A 370 9.81 23.90 20.88
N ALA A 371 10.57 24.72 20.17
CA ALA A 371 11.76 24.28 19.44
C ALA A 371 12.95 24.04 20.37
N GLN A 372 13.65 22.94 20.13
CA GLN A 372 14.90 22.59 20.78
C GLN A 372 15.87 22.01 19.74
N SER A 373 17.16 22.14 20.00
CA SER A 373 18.19 21.59 19.13
C SER A 373 19.39 21.08 19.92
N LEU A 374 20.14 20.19 19.29
CA LEU A 374 21.39 19.65 19.79
C LEU A 374 22.42 19.68 18.65
N THR A 375 23.41 20.57 18.77
CA THR A 375 24.58 20.57 17.88
C THR A 375 25.53 19.46 18.30
N LEU A 376 25.92 18.63 17.34
CA LEU A 376 26.83 17.51 17.54
C LEU A 376 28.29 17.99 17.44
N GLY A 377 29.12 17.52 18.38
CA GLY A 377 30.56 17.78 18.38
C GLY A 377 31.31 16.97 17.32
N SER A 378 32.62 17.20 17.21
CA SER A 378 33.48 16.40 16.34
C SER A 378 33.45 14.92 16.76
N GLY A 379 33.21 14.02 15.79
CA GLY A 379 33.11 12.57 16.03
C GLY A 379 31.83 12.14 16.78
N GLU A 380 30.90 13.05 17.03
CA GLU A 380 29.61 12.74 17.64
C GLU A 380 28.56 12.40 16.58
N TYR A 381 27.80 11.33 16.80
CA TYR A 381 26.77 10.85 15.89
C TYR A 381 25.58 10.26 16.65
N LEU A 382 24.42 10.23 15.98
CA LEU A 382 23.19 9.64 16.51
C LEU A 382 23.25 8.11 16.51
N THR A 383 23.05 7.50 17.68
CA THR A 383 23.07 6.04 17.86
C THR A 383 21.68 5.44 18.02
N SER A 384 20.72 6.18 18.58
CA SER A 384 19.36 5.67 18.74
C SER A 384 18.30 6.77 18.81
N VAL A 385 17.07 6.37 18.52
CA VAL A 385 15.86 7.15 18.80
C VAL A 385 14.87 6.31 19.58
N TYR A 386 14.33 6.86 20.66
CA TYR A 386 13.23 6.29 21.45
C TYR A 386 11.97 7.08 21.18
N LEU A 387 10.92 6.39 20.74
CA LEU A 387 9.64 6.97 20.34
C LEU A 387 8.53 6.41 21.20
N CYS A 388 7.56 7.25 21.58
CA CYS A 388 6.29 6.78 22.17
C CYS A 388 5.11 7.35 21.39
N SER A 389 4.08 6.53 21.19
CA SER A 389 2.87 6.91 20.47
C SER A 389 1.62 6.80 21.34
N GLY A 390 0.59 7.56 21.00
CA GLY A 390 -0.68 7.58 21.71
C GLY A 390 -1.81 8.05 20.80
N VAL A 391 -3.05 7.87 21.25
CA VAL A 391 -4.24 8.29 20.50
C VAL A 391 -4.60 9.73 20.84
N LYS A 392 -4.81 10.54 19.80
CA LYS A 392 -5.34 11.90 19.87
C LYS A 392 -6.43 12.03 18.82
N ASP A 393 -7.64 12.43 19.25
CA ASP A 393 -8.80 12.65 18.37
C ASP A 393 -9.05 11.46 17.42
N SER A 394 -9.08 10.25 18.01
CA SER A 394 -9.27 8.96 17.33
C SER A 394 -8.16 8.52 16.38
N SER A 395 -7.01 9.23 16.34
CA SER A 395 -5.86 8.84 15.53
C SER A 395 -4.58 8.76 16.33
N THR A 396 -3.72 7.80 15.99
CA THR A 396 -2.40 7.66 16.64
C THR A 396 -1.44 8.77 16.18
N ARG A 397 -0.66 9.30 17.11
CA ARG A 397 0.39 10.31 16.90
C ARG A 397 1.65 9.93 17.64
N VAL A 398 2.79 10.52 17.26
CA VAL A 398 4.01 10.46 18.06
C VAL A 398 3.90 11.45 19.21
N PHE A 399 3.87 10.93 20.43
CA PHE A 399 3.73 11.71 21.65
C PHE A 399 5.08 12.10 22.24
N TYR A 400 6.12 11.29 22.06
CA TYR A 400 7.46 11.54 22.60
C TYR A 400 8.54 11.06 21.66
N THR A 401 9.63 11.82 21.60
CA THR A 401 10.86 11.45 20.91
C THR A 401 12.05 11.77 21.81
N ARG A 402 13.02 10.84 21.88
CA ARG A 402 14.35 11.07 22.46
C ARG A 402 15.44 10.52 21.56
N PHE A 403 16.29 11.40 21.05
CA PHE A 403 17.52 11.06 20.35
C PHE A 403 18.66 10.86 21.34
N THR A 404 19.55 9.91 21.07
CA THR A 404 20.78 9.65 21.86
C THR A 404 21.99 9.59 20.95
N THR A 405 23.11 10.16 21.40
CA THR A 405 24.39 10.16 20.67
C THR A 405 25.36 9.12 21.23
N ASN A 406 26.45 8.84 20.50
CA ASN A 406 27.55 7.98 20.99
C ASN A 406 28.27 8.53 22.22
N LEU A 407 28.12 9.81 22.53
CA LEU A 407 28.66 10.45 23.74
C LEU A 407 27.65 10.47 24.90
N GLY A 408 26.49 9.83 24.74
CA GLY A 408 25.44 9.78 25.76
C GLY A 408 24.63 11.07 25.89
N ARG A 409 24.83 12.06 25.01
CA ARG A 409 24.00 13.28 24.98
C ARG A 409 22.64 12.95 24.38
N THR A 410 21.61 13.65 24.85
CA THR A 410 20.23 13.42 24.40
C THR A 410 19.50 14.71 24.07
N LEU A 411 18.63 14.64 23.07
CA LEU A 411 17.60 15.65 22.79
C LEU A 411 16.24 14.97 22.88
N ALA A 412 15.36 15.45 23.75
CA ALA A 412 14.07 14.81 24.01
C ALA A 412 12.95 15.81 24.27
N GLY A 413 11.72 15.41 23.96
CA GLY A 413 10.54 16.25 24.14
C GLY A 413 9.24 15.50 23.87
N GLY A 414 8.13 16.06 24.34
CA GLY A 414 6.82 15.41 24.33
C GLY A 414 6.46 14.74 25.66
N ALA A 415 5.42 13.89 25.65
CA ALA A 415 4.96 13.13 26.80
C ALA A 415 5.08 11.62 26.55
N THR A 416 5.72 10.87 27.45
CA THR A 416 5.83 9.42 27.32
C THR A 416 4.46 8.74 27.45
N THR A 417 4.30 7.59 26.80
CA THR A 417 3.10 6.76 26.86
C THR A 417 3.49 5.31 27.18
N SER A 418 2.53 4.39 27.26
CA SER A 418 2.80 2.95 27.44
C SER A 418 3.28 2.25 26.16
N THR A 419 3.10 2.87 25.00
CA THR A 419 3.41 2.26 23.69
C THR A 419 4.63 2.95 23.10
N CYS A 420 5.78 2.29 23.18
CA CYS A 420 7.05 2.87 22.77
C CYS A 420 7.94 1.87 22.04
N VAL A 421 8.89 2.38 21.25
CA VAL A 421 9.91 1.61 20.53
C VAL A 421 11.26 2.33 20.60
N THR A 422 12.35 1.58 20.62
CA THR A 422 13.70 2.12 20.43
C THR A 422 14.25 1.59 19.11
N TYR A 423 14.73 2.48 18.26
CA TYR A 423 15.51 2.12 17.08
C TYR A 423 16.98 2.45 17.33
N THR A 424 17.84 1.45 17.15
CA THR A 424 19.29 1.57 17.39
C THR A 424 20.05 1.36 16.08
N ALA A 425 20.98 2.26 15.77
CA ALA A 425 21.84 2.11 14.60
C ALA A 425 22.71 0.85 14.74
N PRO A 426 22.80 0.00 13.70
CA PRO A 426 23.69 -1.15 13.71
C PRO A 426 25.15 -0.76 13.96
N SER A 427 25.98 -1.71 14.40
CA SER A 427 27.41 -1.45 14.60
C SER A 427 28.07 -0.97 13.30
N GLY A 428 28.75 0.18 13.35
CA GLY A 428 29.34 0.80 12.16
C GLY A 428 28.41 1.78 11.42
N TRP A 429 27.18 1.97 11.90
CA TRP A 429 26.18 2.83 11.28
C TRP A 429 25.76 3.98 12.21
N GLN A 430 25.09 4.99 11.64
CA GLN A 430 24.53 6.15 12.34
C GLN A 430 23.17 6.53 11.74
N ILE A 431 22.29 7.14 12.54
CA ILE A 431 21.04 7.72 12.03
C ILE A 431 21.36 8.98 11.21
N ALA A 432 20.85 9.05 9.98
CA ALA A 432 21.14 10.14 9.03
C ALA A 432 19.89 10.77 8.39
N GLY A 433 18.70 10.25 8.66
CA GLY A 433 17.45 10.89 8.25
C GLY A 433 16.23 10.07 8.59
N PHE A 434 15.09 10.45 8.04
CA PHE A 434 13.79 9.93 8.44
C PHE A 434 12.93 9.48 7.25
N HIS A 435 11.96 8.64 7.57
CA HIS A 435 10.81 8.35 6.72
C HIS A 435 9.59 8.19 7.62
N GLY A 436 8.40 8.48 7.12
CA GLY A 436 7.22 8.47 7.99
C GLY A 436 6.04 9.22 7.43
N ARG A 437 5.25 9.79 8.32
CA ARG A 437 4.08 10.62 8.00
C ARG A 437 3.99 11.80 8.96
N ALA A 438 3.68 12.98 8.44
CA ALA A 438 3.50 14.17 9.25
C ALA A 438 2.54 15.17 8.60
N ALA A 439 1.94 16.01 9.44
CA ALA A 439 1.25 17.23 9.03
C ALA A 439 1.56 18.35 10.03
N THR A 440 0.57 18.79 10.81
CA THR A 440 0.79 19.75 11.91
C THR A 440 1.58 19.14 13.06
N GLU A 441 1.46 17.84 13.27
CA GLU A 441 2.24 17.03 14.22
C GLU A 441 2.88 15.84 13.48
N ASN A 442 3.81 15.13 14.13
CA ASN A 442 4.34 13.87 13.61
C ASN A 442 3.37 12.72 13.89
N ASP A 443 2.91 12.08 12.81
CA ASP A 443 2.00 10.95 12.87
C ASP A 443 2.76 9.64 13.00
N LYS A 444 3.85 9.49 12.24
CA LYS A 444 4.62 8.26 12.12
C LYS A 444 6.09 8.57 11.83
N ILE A 445 7.03 7.88 12.50
CA ILE A 445 8.48 8.08 12.32
C ILE A 445 9.19 6.73 12.20
N GLY A 446 10.06 6.62 11.20
CA GLY A 446 11.15 5.66 11.08
C GLY A 446 12.46 6.40 10.74
N VAL A 447 13.58 5.70 10.83
CA VAL A 447 14.93 6.27 10.61
C VAL A 447 15.67 5.57 9.50
N PHE A 448 16.42 6.35 8.74
CA PHE A 448 17.47 5.83 7.85
C PHE A 448 18.82 5.83 8.56
N TYR A 449 19.58 4.79 8.28
CA TYR A 449 20.97 4.63 8.70
C TYR A 449 21.90 4.67 7.50
N THR A 450 23.08 5.25 7.72
CA THR A 450 24.23 5.16 6.79
C THR A 450 25.47 4.69 7.55
N GLN A 451 26.46 4.15 6.82
CA GLN A 451 27.76 3.84 7.38
C GLN A 451 28.47 5.10 7.91
N ARG A 452 29.25 4.93 8.98
CA ARG A 452 30.02 5.99 9.66
C ARG A 452 31.36 6.26 9.00
#